data_AF-A0A1F2QWH6-F1
#
_entry.id   AF-A0A1F2QWH6-F1
#
_cell.length_a   1.000
_cell.length_b   1.000
_cell.length_c   1.000
_cell.angle_alpha   90.00
_cell.angle_beta   90.00
_cell.angle_gamma   90.00
#
_symmetry.space_group_name_H-M   'P 1'
#
loop_
_entity.id
_entity.type
_entity.pdbx_description
1 polymer ?
#
loop_
_entity_poly.entity_id
_entity_poly.type
_entity_poly.pdbx_seq_one_letter_code
_entity_poly.pdbx_strand_id
1 'polypeptide(L)'
;MSPSSTTALAILVVAAAGAAARAEESQGVGFGEALTQGKVKAALRYRYEGVGDDAFEPRGEASTLRLALGYETKPWKGLSAWVQFESVTDLGLGDRHGNGATGALDNGVRGRPVIADPEITQVNQALLRFARARTTIEGGRFGLDLGNERFVGTVGWRQNHQGFDGARVEQGIGARARAGYAWLGAANRVTGDRKPMSSHLGYGSFDVRPTVRLHATVLLLDYDPLEDAGLSSLTAAAGITGSHASGAWQWLVEAEFAWQTDAGENATTIDEPYLRGEIGAQRGRVSARAGIEVLGGSLEAGRGSFQTPLATLHKWNGWADKFQTTPAAGLRDGWVSLGAGLGRLKLLAVWHDFRAEAGEAHYGSEWDFLATYDLPWKQQIAAKAALYDADELAKDTTKAWLYTTWGF
;
A
#
# COMPACT_ATOMS: atom_id res chain seq x y z
N MET A 1 -30.41 -19.83 -15.33
CA MET A 1 -30.49 -18.42 -14.88
C MET A 1 -29.88 -18.37 -13.50
N SER A 2 -28.58 -18.12 -13.47
CA SER A 2 -27.78 -18.01 -12.24
C SER A 2 -28.15 -16.69 -11.55
N PRO A 3 -28.42 -16.67 -10.23
CA PRO A 3 -28.70 -15.41 -9.55
C PRO A 3 -27.45 -14.52 -9.64
N SER A 4 -27.65 -13.24 -9.94
CA SER A 4 -26.58 -12.24 -10.01
C SER A 4 -25.83 -12.15 -8.69
N SER A 5 -24.51 -12.01 -8.76
CA SER A 5 -23.56 -11.93 -7.63
C SER A 5 -23.89 -10.84 -6.60
N THR A 6 -24.65 -9.82 -6.99
CA THR A 6 -25.21 -8.78 -6.10
C THR A 6 -26.24 -9.31 -5.09
N THR A 7 -26.92 -10.42 -5.36
CA THR A 7 -27.99 -10.95 -4.51
C THR A 7 -27.45 -11.77 -3.34
N ALA A 8 -26.26 -12.37 -3.48
CA ALA A 8 -25.64 -13.18 -2.43
C ALA A 8 -25.08 -12.33 -1.26
N LEU A 9 -24.57 -11.12 -1.55
CA LEU A 9 -24.05 -10.22 -0.52
C LEU A 9 -25.17 -9.60 0.33
N ALA A 10 -26.33 -9.33 -0.27
CA ALA A 10 -27.51 -8.81 0.43
C ALA A 10 -28.04 -9.80 1.49
N ILE A 11 -27.93 -11.11 1.25
CA ILE A 11 -28.42 -12.15 2.16
C ILE A 11 -27.50 -12.32 3.39
N LEU A 12 -26.19 -12.11 3.25
CA LEU A 12 -25.22 -12.20 4.36
C LEU A 12 -25.27 -10.98 5.29
N VAL A 13 -25.55 -9.79 4.76
CA VAL A 13 -25.73 -8.55 5.54
C VAL A 13 -26.99 -8.63 6.42
N VAL A 14 -28.04 -9.32 5.97
CA VAL A 14 -29.28 -9.49 6.73
C VAL A 14 -29.16 -10.58 7.80
N ALA A 15 -28.38 -11.64 7.56
CA ALA A 15 -28.20 -12.73 8.54
C ALA A 15 -27.34 -12.31 9.75
N ALA A 16 -26.33 -11.46 9.57
CA ALA A 16 -25.53 -10.94 10.69
C ALA A 16 -26.30 -9.92 11.56
N ALA A 17 -27.32 -9.26 11.00
CA ALA A 17 -28.19 -8.34 11.74
C ALA A 17 -29.25 -9.07 12.61
N GLY A 18 -29.66 -10.28 12.22
CA GLY A 18 -30.74 -11.02 12.89
C GLY A 18 -30.39 -11.62 14.26
N ALA A 19 -29.12 -11.85 14.58
CA ALA A 19 -28.71 -12.51 15.83
C ALA A 19 -28.37 -11.57 16.99
N ALA A 20 -28.46 -10.24 16.81
CA ALA A 20 -27.99 -9.25 17.78
C ALA A 20 -29.12 -8.43 18.46
N ALA A 21 -30.37 -8.85 18.33
CA ALA A 21 -31.54 -8.13 18.83
C ALA A 21 -32.00 -8.62 20.22
N ARG A 22 -31.11 -8.59 21.22
CA ARG A 22 -31.46 -8.31 22.63
C ARG A 22 -30.24 -7.70 23.32
N ALA A 23 -30.25 -6.38 23.46
CA ALA A 23 -29.36 -5.67 24.37
C ALA A 23 -30.12 -4.46 24.92
N GLU A 24 -30.03 -4.32 26.23
CA GLU A 24 -30.69 -3.33 27.07
C GLU A 24 -30.44 -1.90 26.56
N GLU A 25 -31.49 -1.08 26.69
CA GLU A 25 -31.50 0.33 26.35
C GLU A 25 -30.71 1.12 27.41
N SER A 26 -29.38 1.07 27.34
CA SER A 26 -28.53 2.05 28.02
C SER A 26 -28.72 3.42 27.36
N GLN A 27 -28.61 4.50 28.13
CA GLN A 27 -28.61 5.87 27.62
C GLN A 27 -27.44 6.09 26.66
N GLY A 28 -27.63 5.70 25.41
CA GLY A 28 -26.66 5.84 24.34
C GLY A 28 -26.58 7.29 23.85
N VAL A 29 -25.45 7.62 23.22
CA VAL A 29 -25.24 8.88 22.50
C VAL A 29 -26.45 9.15 21.61
N GLY A 30 -27.09 10.32 21.74
CA GLY A 30 -28.19 10.71 20.86
C GLY A 30 -27.72 10.85 19.41
N PHE A 31 -28.57 10.64 18.41
CA PHE A 31 -28.16 10.75 16.99
C PHE A 31 -27.51 12.11 16.68
N GLY A 32 -28.10 13.20 17.17
CA GLY A 32 -27.54 14.56 17.00
C GLY A 32 -26.18 14.74 17.68
N GLU A 33 -25.99 14.17 18.87
CA GLU A 33 -24.69 14.17 19.55
C GLU A 33 -23.66 13.35 18.76
N ALA A 34 -24.06 12.20 18.23
CA ALA A 34 -23.18 11.34 17.45
C ALA A 34 -22.65 12.05 16.21
N LEU A 35 -23.53 12.81 15.55
CA LEU A 35 -23.20 13.58 14.36
C LEU A 35 -22.34 14.82 14.65
N THR A 36 -22.50 15.48 15.80
CA THR A 36 -21.88 16.81 16.06
C THR A 36 -20.63 16.76 16.95
N GLN A 37 -20.46 15.71 17.76
CA GLN A 37 -19.33 15.55 18.67
C GLN A 37 -18.31 14.53 18.16
N GLY A 38 -18.14 14.46 16.85
CA GLY A 38 -17.16 13.60 16.18
C GLY A 38 -15.72 14.08 16.35
N LYS A 39 -14.81 13.40 15.66
CA LYS A 39 -13.38 13.74 15.63
C LYS A 39 -13.04 14.41 14.31
N VAL A 40 -12.44 15.60 14.39
CA VAL A 40 -11.81 16.26 13.25
C VAL A 40 -10.37 15.79 13.15
N LYS A 41 -9.90 15.51 11.94
CA LYS A 41 -8.49 15.28 11.63
C LYS A 41 -8.03 16.25 10.56
N ALA A 42 -6.80 16.74 10.69
CA ALA A 42 -6.16 17.49 9.63
C ALA A 42 -4.73 17.00 9.44
N ALA A 43 -4.29 16.94 8.19
CA ALA A 43 -2.89 16.65 7.85
C ALA A 43 -2.43 17.57 6.73
N LEU A 44 -1.20 18.05 6.85
CA LEU A 44 -0.52 18.86 5.86
C LEU A 44 0.82 18.20 5.53
N ARG A 45 1.17 18.10 4.24
CA ARG A 45 2.49 17.66 3.80
C ARG A 45 3.02 18.51 2.67
N TYR A 46 4.12 19.20 2.90
CA TYR A 46 4.91 19.78 1.82
C TYR A 46 5.99 18.77 1.41
N ARG A 47 6.23 18.60 0.10
CA ARG A 47 7.34 17.81 -0.43
C ARG A 47 7.95 18.45 -1.66
N TYR A 48 9.27 18.58 -1.64
CA TYR A 48 10.10 18.70 -2.83
C TYR A 48 10.61 17.32 -3.25
N GLU A 49 10.58 17.03 -4.55
CA GLU A 49 11.16 15.84 -5.18
C GLU A 49 12.00 16.26 -6.39
N GLY A 50 13.24 15.79 -6.45
CA GLY A 50 14.11 15.92 -7.60
C GLY A 50 14.50 14.55 -8.14
N VAL A 51 14.48 14.39 -9.46
CA VAL A 51 14.76 13.13 -10.17
C VAL A 51 15.75 13.42 -11.30
N GLY A 52 16.98 12.91 -11.15
CA GLY A 52 17.89 12.70 -12.27
C GLY A 52 17.76 11.26 -12.72
N ASP A 53 17.44 11.04 -13.99
CA ASP A 53 17.33 9.72 -14.60
C ASP A 53 17.94 9.84 -15.99
N ASP A 54 18.98 9.06 -16.28
CA ASP A 54 19.77 9.18 -17.50
C ASP A 54 19.00 8.76 -18.76
N ALA A 55 17.79 8.23 -18.61
CA ALA A 55 16.84 8.09 -19.72
C ALA A 55 16.27 9.43 -20.21
N PHE A 56 16.43 10.52 -19.45
CA PHE A 56 15.84 11.82 -19.73
C PHE A 56 16.84 12.97 -19.58
N GLU A 57 16.88 13.84 -20.58
CA GLU A 57 17.41 15.19 -20.45
C GLU A 57 16.27 16.16 -20.83
N PRO A 58 15.75 17.00 -19.91
CA PRO A 58 16.26 17.39 -18.58
C PRO A 58 15.69 16.61 -17.37
N ARG A 59 16.26 16.88 -16.18
CA ARG A 59 15.80 16.36 -14.87
C ARG A 59 14.34 16.69 -14.55
N GLY A 60 13.75 15.85 -13.69
CA GLY A 60 12.42 16.01 -13.12
C GLY A 60 12.45 16.76 -11.79
N GLU A 61 11.55 17.73 -11.59
CA GLU A 61 11.40 18.44 -10.31
C GLU A 61 9.92 18.64 -9.98
N ALA A 62 9.53 18.43 -8.73
CA ALA A 62 8.18 18.70 -8.24
C ALA A 62 8.22 19.37 -6.87
N SER A 63 7.32 20.32 -6.65
CA SER A 63 7.10 20.99 -5.36
C SER A 63 5.61 20.91 -5.06
N THR A 64 5.22 20.03 -4.14
CA THR A 64 3.80 19.70 -3.92
C THR A 64 3.39 19.94 -2.48
N LEU A 65 2.15 20.40 -2.30
CA LEU A 65 1.50 20.55 -1.01
C LEU A 65 0.26 19.67 -0.96
N ARG A 66 0.16 18.83 0.06
CA ARG A 66 -1.05 18.07 0.37
C ARG A 66 -1.74 18.59 1.61
N LEU A 67 -3.04 18.84 1.50
CA LEU A 67 -3.96 19.06 2.62
C LEU A 67 -4.98 17.92 2.67
N ALA A 68 -5.14 17.29 3.83
CA ALA A 68 -6.22 16.33 4.08
C ALA A 68 -7.04 16.78 5.30
N LEU A 69 -8.36 16.84 5.15
CA LEU A 69 -9.31 17.23 6.20
C LEU A 69 -10.35 16.13 6.36
N GLY A 70 -10.50 15.61 7.57
CA GLY A 70 -11.41 14.49 7.83
C GLY A 70 -12.31 14.70 9.04
N TYR A 71 -13.46 14.04 9.02
CA TYR A 71 -14.42 14.02 10.12
C TYR A 71 -14.96 12.61 10.34
N GLU A 72 -14.88 12.13 11.58
CA GLU A 72 -15.44 10.85 12.03
C GLU A 72 -16.57 11.10 13.03
N THR A 73 -17.78 10.61 12.77
CA THR A 73 -18.88 10.71 13.75
C THR A 73 -18.60 9.81 14.96
N LYS A 74 -19.19 10.10 16.12
CA LYS A 74 -19.20 9.10 17.20
C LYS A 74 -20.04 7.89 16.76
N PRO A 75 -19.74 6.68 17.29
CA PRO A 75 -20.60 5.53 17.09
C PRO A 75 -21.99 5.75 17.70
N TRP A 76 -23.03 5.66 16.87
CA TRP A 76 -24.43 5.61 17.27
C TRP A 76 -24.96 4.18 17.09
N LYS A 77 -25.17 3.48 18.21
CA LYS A 77 -25.59 2.05 18.20
C LYS A 77 -24.68 1.15 17.33
N GLY A 78 -23.39 1.46 17.29
CA GLY A 78 -22.38 0.76 16.48
C GLY A 78 -22.18 1.33 15.07
N LEU A 79 -23.07 2.21 14.58
CA LEU A 79 -22.92 2.88 13.29
C LEU A 79 -22.11 4.17 13.41
N SER A 80 -21.16 4.40 12.52
CA SER A 80 -20.39 5.64 12.39
C SER A 80 -20.12 5.96 10.93
N ALA A 81 -19.82 7.22 10.64
CA ALA A 81 -19.44 7.67 9.30
C ALA A 81 -18.06 8.33 9.34
N TRP A 82 -17.30 8.17 8.27
CA TRP A 82 -16.03 8.83 8.05
C TRP A 82 -16.03 9.48 6.67
N VAL A 83 -15.64 10.76 6.62
CA VAL A 83 -15.38 11.48 5.38
C VAL A 83 -14.01 12.15 5.47
N GLN A 84 -13.26 12.11 4.38
CA GLN A 84 -11.99 12.81 4.22
C GLN A 84 -11.90 13.44 2.84
N PHE A 85 -11.62 14.73 2.83
CA PHE A 85 -11.23 15.49 1.64
C PHE A 85 -9.70 15.54 1.58
N GLU A 86 -9.16 15.41 0.37
CA GLU A 86 -7.73 15.54 0.09
C GLU A 86 -7.53 16.47 -1.09
N SER A 87 -6.53 17.33 -0.99
CA SER A 87 -6.08 18.21 -2.06
C SER A 87 -4.57 18.12 -2.17
N VAL A 88 -4.07 17.90 -3.37
CA VAL A 88 -2.67 17.99 -3.77
C VAL A 88 -2.55 19.16 -4.73
N THR A 89 -1.65 20.08 -4.44
CA THR A 89 -1.42 21.30 -5.23
C THR A 89 0.04 21.35 -5.67
N ASP A 90 0.28 21.66 -6.93
CA ASP A 90 1.62 21.99 -7.42
C ASP A 90 1.97 23.45 -7.04
N LEU A 91 3.20 23.65 -6.57
CA LEU A 91 3.70 24.96 -6.12
C LEU A 91 4.68 25.56 -7.14
N GLY A 92 4.35 25.46 -8.43
CA GLY A 92 5.02 26.18 -9.52
C GLY A 92 6.08 25.38 -10.28
N LEU A 93 6.10 24.05 -10.17
CA LEU A 93 7.02 23.15 -10.89
C LEU A 93 6.29 22.09 -11.72
N GLY A 94 4.98 22.25 -11.95
CA GLY A 94 4.14 21.27 -12.66
C GLY A 94 4.54 21.00 -14.11
N ASP A 95 5.33 21.90 -14.73
CA ASP A 95 5.89 21.74 -16.08
C ASP A 95 7.28 21.04 -16.09
N ARG A 96 7.85 20.74 -14.91
CA ARG A 96 9.19 20.18 -14.75
C ARG A 96 9.23 18.68 -14.53
N HIS A 97 8.11 17.97 -14.66
CA HIS A 97 8.04 16.51 -14.57
C HIS A 97 6.82 16.00 -15.32
N GLY A 98 6.84 14.76 -15.80
CA GLY A 98 5.59 14.08 -16.17
C GLY A 98 4.86 13.64 -14.90
N ASN A 99 3.53 13.77 -14.83
CA ASN A 99 2.78 13.32 -13.64
C ASN A 99 2.16 11.92 -13.77
N GLY A 100 2.28 11.30 -14.95
CA GLY A 100 1.78 9.95 -15.22
C GLY A 100 0.25 9.80 -15.13
N ALA A 101 -0.48 10.90 -14.99
CA ALA A 101 -1.93 10.90 -14.95
C ALA A 101 -2.52 10.91 -16.36
N THR A 102 -3.81 10.62 -16.47
CA THR A 102 -4.54 10.60 -17.74
C THR A 102 -5.68 11.61 -17.75
N GLY A 103 -6.23 11.88 -18.94
CA GLY A 103 -7.39 12.76 -19.11
C GLY A 103 -7.18 14.16 -18.57
N ALA A 104 -8.11 14.64 -17.75
CA ALA A 104 -8.07 16.01 -17.22
C ALA A 104 -6.97 16.26 -16.17
N LEU A 105 -6.35 15.20 -15.63
CA LEU A 105 -5.28 15.31 -14.64
C LEU A 105 -3.88 15.28 -15.28
N ASP A 106 -3.77 14.91 -16.55
CA ASP A 106 -2.50 14.90 -17.28
C ASP A 106 -1.95 16.32 -17.42
N ASN A 107 -0.70 16.54 -16.99
CA ASN A 107 -0.05 17.84 -17.14
C ASN A 107 0.56 18.08 -18.53
N GLY A 108 0.46 17.10 -19.44
CA GLY A 108 0.93 17.19 -20.82
C GLY A 108 2.46 17.18 -20.98
N VAL A 109 3.21 17.08 -19.86
CA VAL A 109 4.67 17.08 -19.90
C VAL A 109 5.15 15.69 -20.33
N ARG A 110 6.03 15.69 -21.34
CA ARG A 110 6.67 14.50 -21.90
C ARG A 110 8.19 14.74 -21.98
N GLY A 111 8.96 13.67 -22.08
CA GLY A 111 10.43 13.77 -22.16
C GLY A 111 11.13 14.18 -20.86
N ARG A 112 10.43 14.06 -19.72
CA ARG A 112 10.99 14.24 -18.38
C ARG A 112 10.65 13.04 -17.50
N PRO A 113 11.42 12.79 -16.44
CA PRO A 113 11.10 11.76 -15.46
C PRO A 113 9.70 11.96 -14.85
N VAL A 114 9.07 10.84 -14.45
CA VAL A 114 7.74 10.86 -13.83
C VAL A 114 7.84 11.08 -12.33
N ILE A 115 7.06 12.05 -11.83
CA ILE A 115 6.75 12.23 -10.41
C ILE A 115 5.23 12.16 -10.29
N ALA A 116 4.73 10.99 -9.89
CA ALA A 116 3.31 10.62 -9.96
C ALA A 116 2.45 11.23 -8.83
N ASP A 117 2.44 12.56 -8.75
CA ASP A 117 1.70 13.32 -7.75
C ASP A 117 0.94 14.48 -8.43
N PRO A 118 -0.07 14.15 -9.27
CA PRO A 118 -0.83 15.16 -10.00
C PRO A 118 -1.57 16.10 -9.06
N GLU A 119 -1.82 17.32 -9.54
CA GLU A 119 -2.71 18.26 -8.85
C GLU A 119 -4.14 17.72 -8.89
N ILE A 120 -4.74 17.53 -7.71
CA ILE A 120 -6.06 16.92 -7.56
C ILE A 120 -6.74 17.41 -6.28
N THR A 121 -8.04 17.62 -6.32
CA THR A 121 -8.87 17.84 -5.12
C THR A 121 -10.07 16.91 -5.17
N GLN A 122 -10.23 16.08 -4.14
CA GLN A 122 -11.24 15.02 -4.13
C GLN A 122 -11.70 14.60 -2.74
N VAL A 123 -12.76 13.79 -2.71
CA VAL A 123 -13.11 12.96 -1.55
C VAL A 123 -12.22 11.72 -1.58
N ASN A 124 -11.23 11.68 -0.70
CA ASN A 124 -10.31 10.55 -0.57
C ASN A 124 -11.00 9.33 0.06
N GLN A 125 -11.79 9.56 1.11
CA GLN A 125 -12.53 8.51 1.81
C GLN A 125 -13.93 8.99 2.18
N ALA A 126 -14.91 8.11 2.05
CA ALA A 126 -16.30 8.34 2.43
C ALA A 126 -16.97 6.99 2.68
N LEU A 127 -17.11 6.62 3.95
CA LEU A 127 -17.63 5.30 4.33
C LEU A 127 -18.59 5.36 5.51
N LEU A 128 -19.47 4.37 5.54
CA LEU A 128 -20.21 4.00 6.74
C LEU A 128 -19.54 2.77 7.36
N ARG A 129 -19.44 2.77 8.68
CA ARG A 129 -18.90 1.67 9.49
C ARG A 129 -19.94 1.20 10.48
N PHE A 130 -20.22 -0.09 10.50
CA PHE A 130 -20.93 -0.75 11.59
C PHE A 130 -19.96 -1.62 12.39
N ALA A 131 -19.81 -1.35 13.68
CA ALA A 131 -18.95 -2.10 14.58
C ALA A 131 -19.73 -2.61 15.80
N ARG A 132 -19.70 -3.92 16.03
CA ARG A 132 -20.30 -4.55 17.22
C ARG A 132 -19.52 -5.80 17.62
N ALA A 133 -19.30 -5.97 18.92
CA ALA A 133 -18.50 -7.07 19.46
C ALA A 133 -17.12 -7.17 18.81
N ARG A 134 -16.87 -8.23 18.01
CA ARG A 134 -15.60 -8.48 17.29
C ARG A 134 -15.75 -8.32 15.78
N THR A 135 -16.87 -7.74 15.32
CA THR A 135 -17.21 -7.61 13.91
C THR A 135 -17.19 -6.14 13.51
N THR A 136 -16.52 -5.83 12.42
CA THR A 136 -16.54 -4.52 11.77
C THR A 136 -16.94 -4.71 10.32
N ILE A 137 -17.92 -3.93 9.85
CA ILE A 137 -18.35 -3.88 8.46
C ILE A 137 -18.18 -2.45 7.99
N GLU A 138 -17.59 -2.25 6.82
CA GLU A 138 -17.46 -0.95 6.19
C GLU A 138 -17.95 -1.00 4.75
N GLY A 139 -18.56 0.08 4.28
CA GLY A 139 -18.99 0.23 2.89
C GLY A 139 -18.86 1.67 2.42
N GLY A 140 -18.46 1.86 1.16
CA GLY A 140 -18.17 3.16 0.55
C GLY A 140 -16.77 3.21 -0.02
N ARG A 141 -16.11 4.36 0.09
CA ARG A 141 -14.71 4.57 -0.28
C ARG A 141 -13.80 4.53 0.95
N PHE A 142 -12.86 3.59 0.98
CA PHE A 142 -12.00 3.34 2.14
C PHE A 142 -10.54 3.05 1.74
N GLY A 143 -9.63 3.28 2.68
CA GLY A 143 -8.25 2.79 2.58
C GLY A 143 -8.16 1.33 3.06
N LEU A 144 -7.30 0.54 2.42
CA LEU A 144 -7.05 -0.85 2.77
C LEU A 144 -5.55 -1.15 2.68
N ASP A 145 -4.95 -1.46 3.83
CA ASP A 145 -3.57 -1.95 3.96
C ASP A 145 -3.64 -3.38 4.50
N LEU A 146 -3.14 -4.37 3.74
CA LEU A 146 -3.10 -5.76 4.17
C LEU A 146 -1.67 -6.19 4.50
N GLY A 147 -1.48 -6.79 5.67
CA GLY A 147 -0.19 -7.35 6.08
C GLY A 147 0.91 -6.29 6.11
N ASN A 148 2.01 -6.57 5.40
CA ASN A 148 3.14 -5.65 5.22
C ASN A 148 2.95 -4.70 4.02
N GLU A 149 1.77 -4.68 3.38
CA GLU A 149 1.43 -3.91 2.16
C GLU A 149 2.15 -4.39 0.88
N ARG A 150 2.71 -5.61 0.87
CA ARG A 150 3.36 -6.17 -0.33
C ARG A 150 2.39 -6.46 -1.46
N PHE A 151 1.13 -6.74 -1.15
CA PHE A 151 0.12 -7.03 -2.16
C PHE A 151 -0.98 -5.96 -2.25
N VAL A 152 -1.39 -5.37 -1.13
CA VAL A 152 -2.46 -4.37 -1.07
C VAL A 152 -2.10 -3.28 -0.07
N GLY A 153 -2.05 -2.04 -0.53
CA GLY A 153 -1.79 -0.87 0.31
C GLY A 153 -2.36 0.42 -0.26
N THR A 154 -2.40 1.45 0.58
CA THR A 154 -2.86 2.80 0.26
C THR A 154 -1.77 3.68 -0.36
N VAL A 155 -0.55 3.17 -0.45
CA VAL A 155 0.61 3.90 -0.99
C VAL A 155 0.84 5.21 -0.25
N GLY A 156 0.84 5.15 1.08
CA GLY A 156 0.84 6.31 1.97
C GLY A 156 1.98 7.34 1.76
N TRP A 157 3.03 6.94 1.03
CA TRP A 157 4.15 7.78 0.59
C TRP A 157 3.77 8.84 -0.45
N ARG A 158 2.85 8.55 -1.37
CA ARG A 158 2.41 9.52 -2.39
C ARG A 158 1.60 10.65 -1.75
N GLN A 159 1.51 11.78 -2.44
CA GLN A 159 0.68 12.90 -2.01
C GLN A 159 -0.78 12.48 -2.14
N ASN A 160 -1.20 12.01 -3.31
CA ASN A 160 -2.53 11.45 -3.49
C ASN A 160 -2.54 9.97 -3.08
N HIS A 161 -3.43 9.59 -2.17
CA HIS A 161 -3.51 8.22 -1.66
C HIS A 161 -4.31 7.29 -2.57
N GLN A 162 -3.89 6.02 -2.62
CA GLN A 162 -4.69 4.95 -3.21
C GLN A 162 -5.83 4.59 -2.26
N GLY A 163 -7.03 4.41 -2.81
CA GLY A 163 -8.22 4.00 -2.07
C GLY A 163 -9.11 3.07 -2.87
N PHE A 164 -10.11 2.48 -2.22
CA PHE A 164 -10.97 1.47 -2.83
C PHE A 164 -12.43 1.81 -2.63
N ASP A 165 -13.23 1.66 -3.68
CA ASP A 165 -14.69 1.70 -3.59
C ASP A 165 -15.18 0.27 -3.39
N GLY A 166 -15.99 -0.01 -2.36
CA GLY A 166 -16.50 -1.37 -2.13
C GLY A 166 -17.12 -1.60 -0.76
N ALA A 167 -16.98 -2.83 -0.27
CA ALA A 167 -17.36 -3.19 1.09
C ALA A 167 -16.38 -4.20 1.68
N ARG A 168 -16.17 -4.14 2.99
CA ARG A 168 -15.36 -5.12 3.73
C ARG A 168 -16.00 -5.51 5.05
N VAL A 169 -15.69 -6.72 5.49
CA VAL A 169 -16.01 -7.23 6.81
C VAL A 169 -14.76 -7.79 7.45
N GLU A 170 -14.57 -7.51 8.73
CA GLU A 170 -13.55 -8.10 9.57
C GLU A 170 -14.18 -8.71 10.81
N GLN A 171 -13.73 -9.91 11.18
CA GLN A 171 -14.22 -10.68 12.29
C GLN A 171 -13.05 -11.18 13.15
N GLY A 172 -13.05 -10.82 14.43
CA GLY A 172 -12.22 -11.49 15.43
C GLY A 172 -12.83 -12.84 15.82
N ILE A 173 -12.03 -13.90 15.75
CA ILE A 173 -12.43 -15.29 16.08
C ILE A 173 -11.67 -15.71 17.34
N GLY A 174 -12.39 -15.83 18.45
CA GLY A 174 -11.78 -16.03 19.76
C GLY A 174 -10.77 -14.92 20.10
N ALA A 175 -9.70 -15.27 20.81
CA ALA A 175 -8.67 -14.32 21.24
C ALA A 175 -7.46 -14.21 20.29
N ARG A 176 -7.31 -15.14 19.34
CA ARG A 176 -6.05 -15.33 18.58
C ARG A 176 -6.21 -15.22 17.07
N ALA A 177 -7.43 -15.33 16.54
CA ALA A 177 -7.67 -15.34 15.11
C ALA A 177 -8.43 -14.09 14.65
N ARG A 178 -8.14 -13.68 13.42
CA ARG A 178 -8.88 -12.66 12.68
C ARG A 178 -9.08 -13.16 11.27
N ALA A 179 -10.26 -12.93 10.72
CA ALA A 179 -10.58 -13.18 9.33
C ALA A 179 -11.25 -11.94 8.75
N GLY A 180 -10.98 -11.65 7.49
CA GLY A 180 -11.56 -10.54 6.77
C GLY A 180 -11.86 -10.93 5.33
N TYR A 181 -12.81 -10.21 4.78
CA TYR A 181 -13.20 -10.31 3.38
C TYR A 181 -13.50 -8.91 2.85
N ALA A 182 -13.06 -8.61 1.64
CA ALA A 182 -13.39 -7.37 0.93
C ALA A 182 -13.83 -7.69 -0.50
N TRP A 183 -14.89 -7.01 -0.93
CA TRP A 183 -15.23 -6.87 -2.34
C TRP A 183 -14.85 -5.45 -2.76
N LEU A 184 -14.14 -5.34 -3.89
CA LEU A 184 -13.71 -4.07 -4.45
C LEU A 184 -14.41 -3.88 -5.80
N GLY A 185 -15.14 -2.76 -5.92
CA GLY A 185 -15.78 -2.29 -7.15
C GLY A 185 -14.90 -1.33 -7.96
N ALA A 186 -13.90 -0.71 -7.33
CA ALA A 186 -12.88 0.08 -8.01
C ALA A 186 -11.64 0.29 -7.14
N ALA A 187 -10.48 0.45 -7.79
CA ALA A 187 -9.29 1.03 -7.20
C ALA A 187 -9.11 2.48 -7.71
N ASN A 188 -9.03 3.44 -6.79
CA ASN A 188 -8.69 4.84 -7.06
C ASN A 188 -7.18 4.98 -6.88
N ARG A 189 -6.45 5.27 -7.95
CA ARG A 189 -5.00 5.19 -8.05
C ARG A 189 -4.33 6.49 -7.59
N VAL A 190 -3.04 6.41 -7.27
CA VAL A 190 -2.22 7.56 -6.87
C VAL A 190 -2.11 8.63 -7.97
N THR A 191 -2.28 8.24 -9.24
CA THR A 191 -2.36 9.15 -10.40
C THR A 191 -3.73 9.81 -10.57
N GLY A 192 -4.71 9.49 -9.70
CA GLY A 192 -6.09 9.97 -9.79
C GLY A 192 -6.99 9.14 -10.72
N ASP A 193 -6.42 8.18 -11.46
CA ASP A 193 -7.22 7.26 -12.28
C ASP A 193 -8.12 6.39 -11.41
N ARG A 194 -9.34 6.13 -11.88
CA ARG A 194 -10.24 5.15 -11.29
C ARG A 194 -10.27 3.91 -12.17
N LYS A 195 -9.96 2.76 -11.58
CA LYS A 195 -9.91 1.46 -12.25
C LYS A 195 -11.09 0.59 -11.76
N PRO A 196 -12.19 0.49 -12.52
CA PRO A 196 -13.31 -0.40 -12.19
C PRO A 196 -12.86 -1.86 -12.13
N MET A 197 -13.43 -2.61 -11.19
CA MET A 197 -13.08 -4.02 -10.98
C MET A 197 -14.20 -4.77 -10.26
N SER A 198 -14.14 -6.09 -10.34
CA SER A 198 -15.01 -7.04 -9.65
C SER A 198 -14.18 -7.96 -8.76
N SER A 199 -13.34 -7.37 -7.91
CA SER A 199 -12.29 -8.10 -7.19
C SER A 199 -12.72 -8.58 -5.80
N HIS A 200 -12.18 -9.72 -5.38
CA HIS A 200 -12.50 -10.39 -4.12
C HIS A 200 -11.24 -10.72 -3.33
N LEU A 201 -11.18 -10.28 -2.08
CA LEU A 201 -10.01 -10.44 -1.22
C LEU A 201 -10.43 -11.16 0.07
N GLY A 202 -9.81 -12.29 0.37
CA GLY A 202 -9.92 -12.97 1.65
C GLY A 202 -8.58 -12.88 2.40
N TYR A 203 -8.60 -12.58 3.68
CA TYR A 203 -7.37 -12.45 4.47
C TYR A 203 -7.59 -12.85 5.92
N GLY A 204 -6.54 -13.31 6.58
CA GLY A 204 -6.64 -13.73 7.97
C GLY A 204 -5.28 -13.85 8.65
N SER A 205 -5.35 -13.91 9.97
CA SER A 205 -4.17 -14.09 10.82
C SER A 205 -4.49 -14.94 12.04
N PHE A 206 -3.50 -15.70 12.49
CA PHE A 206 -3.56 -16.51 13.71
C PHE A 206 -2.31 -16.31 14.56
N ASP A 207 -2.51 -15.80 15.78
CA ASP A 207 -1.46 -15.67 16.78
C ASP A 207 -1.20 -17.04 17.44
N VAL A 208 -0.15 -17.75 17.00
CA VAL A 208 0.29 -19.02 17.59
C VAL A 208 0.69 -18.80 19.05
N ARG A 209 1.41 -17.69 19.29
CA ARG A 209 1.77 -17.13 20.60
C ARG A 209 2.00 -15.62 20.44
N PRO A 210 2.16 -14.83 21.52
CA PRO A 210 2.26 -13.37 21.41
C PRO A 210 3.37 -12.85 20.49
N THR A 211 4.41 -13.66 20.24
CA THR A 211 5.55 -13.28 19.42
C THR A 211 5.61 -13.99 18.07
N VAL A 212 4.62 -14.82 17.72
CA VAL A 212 4.59 -15.55 16.45
C VAL A 212 3.19 -15.54 15.88
N ARG A 213 3.06 -14.99 14.67
CA ARG A 213 1.81 -14.87 13.93
C ARG A 213 1.93 -15.54 12.57
N LEU A 214 0.93 -16.34 12.23
CA LEU A 214 0.68 -16.81 10.87
C LEU A 214 -0.30 -15.86 10.19
N HIS A 215 -0.13 -15.65 8.89
CA HIS A 215 -1.06 -14.88 8.07
C HIS A 215 -1.27 -15.54 6.72
N ALA A 216 -2.44 -15.32 6.12
CA ALA A 216 -2.77 -15.80 4.80
C ALA A 216 -3.69 -14.82 4.09
N THR A 217 -3.54 -14.72 2.78
CA THR A 217 -4.29 -13.82 1.91
C THR A 217 -4.58 -14.50 0.58
N VAL A 218 -5.79 -14.35 0.06
CA VAL A 218 -6.19 -14.72 -1.29
C VAL A 218 -6.76 -13.49 -1.98
N LEU A 219 -6.23 -13.15 -3.14
CA LEU A 219 -6.62 -12.00 -3.95
C LEU A 219 -7.08 -12.50 -5.30
N LEU A 220 -8.36 -12.38 -5.61
CA LEU A 220 -8.87 -12.48 -6.97
C LEU A 220 -9.05 -11.04 -7.48
N LEU A 221 -8.10 -10.59 -8.29
CA LEU A 221 -8.16 -9.32 -8.98
C LEU A 221 -8.77 -9.53 -10.36
N ASP A 222 -9.82 -8.79 -10.65
CA ASP A 222 -10.58 -8.86 -11.90
C ASP A 222 -10.95 -7.44 -12.32
N TYR A 223 -10.17 -6.86 -13.23
CA TYR A 223 -10.40 -5.52 -13.77
C TYR A 223 -11.41 -5.58 -14.92
N ASP A 224 -12.44 -4.72 -14.85
CA ASP A 224 -13.56 -4.79 -15.80
C ASP A 224 -13.16 -4.33 -17.24
N PRO A 225 -12.38 -3.24 -17.42
CA PRO A 225 -11.97 -2.80 -18.76
C PRO A 225 -10.91 -3.73 -19.37
N LEU A 226 -11.07 -4.08 -20.65
CA LEU A 226 -10.11 -4.94 -21.37
C LEU A 226 -8.68 -4.36 -21.42
N GLU A 227 -8.52 -3.04 -21.43
CA GLU A 227 -7.21 -2.38 -21.39
C GLU A 227 -6.45 -2.61 -20.07
N ASP A 228 -7.17 -2.95 -18.99
CA ASP A 228 -6.62 -3.24 -17.67
C ASP A 228 -6.60 -4.74 -17.34
N ALA A 229 -7.15 -5.58 -18.22
CA ALA A 229 -7.29 -7.03 -17.98
C ALA A 229 -5.94 -7.73 -17.74
N GLY A 230 -4.83 -7.17 -18.24
CA GLY A 230 -3.48 -7.66 -17.95
C GLY A 230 -3.06 -7.59 -16.47
N LEU A 231 -3.81 -6.86 -15.64
CA LEU A 231 -3.61 -6.76 -14.19
C LEU A 231 -4.45 -7.79 -13.40
N SER A 232 -5.39 -8.46 -14.06
CA SER A 232 -6.25 -9.48 -13.45
C SER A 232 -5.44 -10.73 -13.12
N SER A 233 -5.58 -11.22 -11.89
CA SER A 233 -4.81 -12.36 -11.39
C SER A 233 -5.47 -12.98 -10.16
N LEU A 234 -5.17 -14.25 -9.92
CA LEU A 234 -5.46 -14.94 -8.66
C LEU A 234 -4.14 -15.14 -7.91
N THR A 235 -4.01 -14.56 -6.72
CA THR A 235 -2.84 -14.73 -5.85
C THR A 235 -3.25 -15.39 -4.54
N ALA A 236 -2.57 -16.46 -4.15
CA ALA A 236 -2.72 -17.07 -2.83
C ALA A 236 -1.39 -17.00 -2.08
N ALA A 237 -1.38 -16.37 -0.91
CA ALA A 237 -0.20 -16.10 -0.11
C ALA A 237 -0.37 -16.59 1.33
N ALA A 238 0.72 -17.07 1.93
CA ALA A 238 0.80 -17.39 3.34
C ALA A 238 2.18 -17.04 3.90
N GLY A 239 2.22 -16.64 5.16
CA GLY A 239 3.47 -16.26 5.80
C GLY A 239 3.45 -16.37 7.31
N ILE A 240 4.62 -16.10 7.87
CA ILE A 240 4.88 -16.10 9.30
C ILE A 240 5.71 -14.88 9.65
N THR A 241 5.33 -14.21 10.73
CA THR A 241 6.13 -13.18 11.39
C THR A 241 6.45 -13.63 12.80
N GLY A 242 7.69 -13.44 13.20
CA GLY A 242 8.21 -13.92 14.46
C GLY A 242 9.12 -12.91 15.12
N SER A 243 9.11 -12.90 16.44
CA SER A 243 10.07 -12.15 17.23
C SER A 243 10.49 -12.87 18.50
N HIS A 244 11.71 -12.61 18.95
CA HIS A 244 12.27 -13.25 20.14
C HIS A 244 13.26 -12.32 20.85
N ALA A 245 12.99 -12.03 22.12
CA ALA A 245 13.90 -11.28 22.97
C ALA A 245 14.95 -12.21 23.61
N SER A 246 16.23 -11.85 23.52
CA SER A 246 17.33 -12.54 24.19
C SER A 246 18.32 -11.52 24.76
N GLY A 247 18.32 -11.35 26.07
CA GLY A 247 19.08 -10.29 26.74
C GLY A 247 18.66 -8.90 26.27
N ALA A 248 19.62 -8.10 25.79
CA ALA A 248 19.36 -6.76 25.24
C ALA A 248 18.96 -6.74 23.75
N TRP A 249 18.85 -7.92 23.14
CA TRP A 249 18.56 -8.08 21.71
C TRP A 249 17.12 -8.48 21.48
N GLN A 250 16.51 -7.89 20.46
CA GLN A 250 15.25 -8.31 19.87
C GLN A 250 15.53 -8.88 18.48
N TRP A 251 15.28 -10.17 18.30
CA TRP A 251 15.39 -10.86 17.01
C TRP A 251 14.06 -10.84 16.29
N LEU A 252 14.10 -10.68 14.97
CA LEU A 252 12.95 -10.60 14.07
C LEU A 252 13.13 -11.62 12.94
N VAL A 253 12.04 -12.24 12.53
CA VAL A 253 11.98 -13.10 11.35
C VAL A 253 10.66 -12.89 10.62
N GLU A 254 10.71 -12.87 9.30
CA GLU A 254 9.55 -12.91 8.42
C GLU A 254 9.84 -13.88 7.27
N ALA A 255 8.85 -14.68 6.92
CA ALA A 255 8.88 -15.51 5.72
C ALA A 255 7.49 -15.51 5.09
N GLU A 256 7.43 -15.41 3.77
CA GLU A 256 6.19 -15.38 3.01
C GLU A 256 6.38 -16.12 1.68
N PHE A 257 5.36 -16.87 1.30
CA PHE A 257 5.27 -17.53 0.01
C PHE A 257 3.92 -17.20 -0.61
N ALA A 258 3.92 -16.99 -1.92
CA ALA A 258 2.69 -16.89 -2.69
C ALA A 258 2.81 -17.58 -4.04
N TRP A 259 1.67 -17.90 -4.62
CA TRP A 259 1.55 -18.35 -5.99
C TRP A 259 0.53 -17.49 -6.71
N GLN A 260 0.86 -17.03 -7.92
CA GLN A 260 0.00 -16.21 -8.74
C GLN A 260 -0.30 -16.89 -10.06
N THR A 261 -1.57 -16.90 -10.44
CA THR A 261 -2.03 -17.30 -11.77
C THR A 261 -2.80 -16.17 -12.44
N ASP A 262 -2.97 -16.24 -13.76
CA ASP A 262 -3.88 -15.35 -14.46
C ASP A 262 -5.34 -15.58 -14.03
N ALA A 263 -6.17 -14.57 -14.24
CA ALA A 263 -7.61 -14.60 -13.96
C ALA A 263 -8.36 -13.61 -14.86
N GLY A 264 -9.69 -13.71 -14.89
CA GLY A 264 -10.54 -12.82 -15.68
C GLY A 264 -10.19 -12.88 -17.17
N GLU A 265 -10.13 -11.72 -17.82
CA GLU A 265 -9.79 -11.57 -19.25
C GLU A 265 -8.28 -11.37 -19.49
N ASN A 266 -7.40 -11.75 -18.55
CA ASN A 266 -5.96 -11.59 -18.73
C ASN A 266 -5.47 -12.51 -19.87
N ALA A 267 -4.97 -11.91 -20.95
CA ALA A 267 -4.48 -12.64 -22.12
C ALA A 267 -3.07 -13.23 -21.93
N THR A 268 -2.35 -12.84 -20.86
CA THR A 268 -1.01 -13.34 -20.54
C THR A 268 -1.14 -14.49 -19.55
N THR A 269 -0.53 -15.63 -19.85
CA THR A 269 -0.51 -16.75 -18.91
C THR A 269 0.45 -16.43 -17.77
N ILE A 270 -0.04 -16.42 -16.53
CA ILE A 270 0.77 -16.24 -15.33
C ILE A 270 0.72 -17.55 -14.55
N ASP A 271 1.89 -18.02 -14.14
CA ASP A 271 2.03 -19.18 -13.26
C ASP A 271 3.38 -19.04 -12.54
N GLU A 272 3.41 -18.12 -11.57
CA GLU A 272 4.66 -17.62 -11.01
C GLU A 272 4.64 -17.62 -9.48
N PRO A 273 5.76 -18.04 -8.83
CA PRO A 273 5.91 -17.96 -7.40
C PRO A 273 6.27 -16.55 -6.94
N TYR A 274 6.06 -16.33 -5.65
CA TYR A 274 6.71 -15.28 -4.89
C TYR A 274 7.27 -15.87 -3.60
N LEU A 275 8.47 -15.44 -3.22
CA LEU A 275 9.15 -15.84 -2.00
C LEU A 275 9.75 -14.62 -1.31
N ARG A 276 9.60 -14.54 0.00
CA ARG A 276 10.31 -13.56 0.83
C ARG A 276 10.85 -14.19 2.09
N GLY A 277 12.06 -13.80 2.47
CA GLY A 277 12.67 -14.11 3.75
C GLY A 277 13.40 -12.89 4.30
N GLU A 278 13.16 -12.57 5.56
CA GLU A 278 13.83 -11.47 6.27
C GLU A 278 14.22 -11.92 7.68
N ILE A 279 15.44 -11.55 8.08
CA ILE A 279 15.90 -11.65 9.46
C ILE A 279 16.34 -10.29 9.95
N GLY A 280 16.19 -10.06 11.25
CA GLY A 280 16.58 -8.79 11.87
C GLY A 280 17.02 -8.93 13.30
N ALA A 281 17.82 -7.96 13.74
CA ALA A 281 18.22 -7.80 15.12
C ALA A 281 18.13 -6.32 15.50
N GLN A 282 17.65 -6.05 16.71
CA GLN A 282 17.60 -4.71 17.28
C GLN A 282 18.18 -4.72 18.68
N ARG A 283 19.00 -3.72 18.99
CA ARG A 283 19.51 -3.43 20.34
C ARG A 283 19.38 -1.95 20.63
N GLY A 284 18.51 -1.61 21.57
CA GLY A 284 18.20 -0.22 21.89
C GLY A 284 17.69 0.52 20.65
N ARG A 285 18.46 1.53 20.20
CA ARG A 285 18.09 2.39 19.07
C ARG A 285 18.75 2.00 17.75
N VAL A 286 19.51 0.91 17.71
CA VAL A 286 20.17 0.41 16.51
C VAL A 286 19.50 -0.89 16.07
N SER A 287 19.25 -1.00 14.77
CA SER A 287 18.70 -2.20 14.14
C SER A 287 19.45 -2.54 12.86
N ALA A 288 19.60 -3.82 12.60
CA ALA A 288 20.07 -4.34 11.32
C ALA A 288 19.08 -5.38 10.82
N ARG A 289 18.82 -5.39 9.51
CA ARG A 289 17.97 -6.36 8.84
C ARG A 289 18.61 -6.77 7.52
N ALA A 290 18.34 -7.98 7.09
CA ALA A 290 18.71 -8.45 5.77
C ALA A 290 17.62 -9.39 5.27
N GLY A 291 17.43 -9.41 3.97
CA GLY A 291 16.42 -10.27 3.37
C GLY A 291 16.64 -10.51 1.89
N ILE A 292 15.81 -11.40 1.37
CA ILE A 292 15.67 -11.67 -0.05
C ILE A 292 14.18 -11.66 -0.40
N GLU A 293 13.86 -11.07 -1.53
CA GLU A 293 12.56 -11.16 -2.18
C GLU A 293 12.75 -11.70 -3.60
N VAL A 294 11.87 -12.62 -4.00
CA VAL A 294 11.83 -13.19 -5.35
C VAL A 294 10.42 -13.06 -5.87
N LEU A 295 10.29 -12.43 -7.04
CA LEU A 295 9.09 -12.35 -7.85
C LEU A 295 9.35 -13.16 -9.12
N GLY A 296 8.59 -14.23 -9.31
CA GLY A 296 8.74 -15.13 -10.44
C GLY A 296 8.53 -14.42 -11.78
N GLY A 297 9.11 -14.97 -12.82
CA GLY A 297 8.90 -14.55 -14.19
C GLY A 297 9.51 -15.53 -15.17
N SER A 298 9.23 -15.30 -16.46
CA SER A 298 9.61 -16.19 -17.54
C SER A 298 10.09 -15.40 -18.76
N LEU A 299 11.08 -15.97 -19.44
CA LEU A 299 11.56 -15.48 -20.74
C LEU A 299 10.80 -16.14 -21.91
N GLU A 300 9.87 -17.04 -21.63
CA GLU A 300 9.04 -17.69 -22.64
C GLU A 300 7.96 -16.73 -23.17
N ALA A 301 7.78 -16.69 -24.49
CA ALA A 301 6.79 -15.83 -25.11
C ALA A 301 5.36 -16.17 -24.64
N GLY A 302 4.59 -15.14 -24.30
CA GLY A 302 3.20 -15.29 -23.83
C GLY A 302 3.06 -15.59 -22.33
N ARG A 303 4.17 -15.75 -21.60
CA ARG A 303 4.17 -15.87 -20.15
C ARG A 303 4.44 -14.55 -19.46
N GLY A 304 3.75 -14.32 -18.34
CA GLY A 304 3.87 -13.12 -17.51
C GLY A 304 4.70 -13.38 -16.26
N SER A 305 5.14 -12.30 -15.63
CA SER A 305 5.78 -12.33 -14.31
C SER A 305 4.78 -12.08 -13.18
N PHE A 306 5.20 -12.36 -11.95
CA PHE A 306 4.43 -12.06 -10.75
C PHE A 306 4.24 -10.55 -10.61
N GLN A 307 2.99 -10.06 -10.59
CA GLN A 307 2.66 -8.64 -10.47
C GLN A 307 1.95 -8.32 -9.15
N THR A 308 2.09 -7.07 -8.68
CA THR A 308 1.44 -6.60 -7.45
C THR A 308 0.78 -5.23 -7.62
N PRO A 309 -0.26 -5.13 -8.48
CA PRO A 309 -0.80 -3.84 -8.91
C PRO A 309 -1.40 -3.01 -7.78
N LEU A 310 -1.78 -3.61 -6.65
CA LEU A 310 -2.37 -2.90 -5.51
C LEU A 310 -1.38 -2.60 -4.39
N ALA A 311 -0.09 -2.95 -4.52
CA ALA A 311 0.91 -2.84 -3.46
C ALA A 311 1.38 -1.40 -3.20
N THR A 312 1.93 -1.18 -2.00
CA THR A 312 2.72 0.02 -1.69
C THR A 312 4.12 -0.11 -2.32
N LEU A 313 4.21 -0.09 -3.66
CA LEU A 313 5.42 -0.44 -4.42
C LEU A 313 6.67 0.35 -4.00
N HIS A 314 6.56 1.65 -3.74
CA HIS A 314 7.70 2.50 -3.31
C HIS A 314 8.35 2.06 -1.98
N LYS A 315 7.74 1.15 -1.22
CA LYS A 315 8.32 0.55 -0.01
C LYS A 315 9.26 -0.61 -0.33
N TRP A 316 9.16 -1.17 -1.53
CA TRP A 316 9.77 -2.41 -1.98
C TRP A 316 10.67 -2.16 -3.18
N ASN A 317 11.67 -3.01 -3.37
CA ASN A 317 12.50 -3.05 -4.57
C ASN A 317 13.12 -1.68 -4.95
N GLY A 318 13.66 -0.97 -3.96
CA GLY A 318 14.31 0.34 -4.13
C GLY A 318 13.37 1.53 -4.19
N TRP A 319 13.81 2.68 -3.69
CA TRP A 319 13.06 3.94 -3.74
C TRP A 319 13.26 4.73 -5.04
N ALA A 320 14.18 4.31 -5.91
CA ALA A 320 14.35 4.84 -7.26
C ALA A 320 13.16 4.49 -8.20
N ASP A 321 12.24 3.63 -7.73
CA ASP A 321 11.00 3.25 -8.43
C ASP A 321 11.23 2.51 -9.76
N LYS A 322 12.36 1.81 -9.94
CA LYS A 322 12.67 1.07 -11.19
C LYS A 322 11.95 -0.26 -11.36
N PHE A 323 11.41 -0.79 -10.26
CA PHE A 323 10.74 -2.10 -10.22
C PHE A 323 9.27 -1.99 -9.76
N GLN A 324 8.59 -0.87 -10.09
CA GLN A 324 7.14 -0.73 -9.84
C GLN A 324 6.30 -1.74 -10.65
N THR A 325 6.85 -2.21 -11.78
CA THR A 325 6.35 -3.37 -12.52
C THR A 325 7.45 -4.42 -12.52
N THR A 326 7.11 -5.66 -12.14
CA THR A 326 8.10 -6.75 -12.17
C THR A 326 8.52 -7.00 -13.62
N PRO A 327 9.83 -7.05 -13.94
CA PRO A 327 10.31 -7.37 -15.28
C PRO A 327 9.80 -8.74 -15.77
N ALA A 328 9.81 -8.97 -17.09
CA ALA A 328 9.33 -10.24 -17.66
C ALA A 328 10.09 -11.45 -17.10
N ALA A 329 11.42 -11.33 -16.98
CA ALA A 329 12.30 -12.33 -16.40
C ALA A 329 12.21 -12.44 -14.86
N GLY A 330 11.22 -11.81 -14.23
CA GLY A 330 11.10 -11.75 -12.78
C GLY A 330 12.14 -10.83 -12.14
N LEU A 331 12.18 -10.87 -10.81
CA LEU A 331 13.09 -10.07 -10.00
C LEU A 331 13.53 -10.84 -8.76
N ARG A 332 14.84 -10.85 -8.51
CA ARG A 332 15.44 -11.18 -7.21
C ARG A 332 16.03 -9.90 -6.61
N ASP A 333 15.62 -9.57 -5.41
CA ASP A 333 16.09 -8.42 -4.64
C ASP A 333 16.70 -8.91 -3.33
N GLY A 334 18.03 -8.87 -3.24
CA GLY A 334 18.76 -9.09 -2.01
C GLY A 334 19.10 -7.75 -1.35
N TRP A 335 18.81 -7.60 -0.06
CA TRP A 335 18.97 -6.30 0.60
C TRP A 335 19.49 -6.39 2.03
N VAL A 336 20.15 -5.32 2.46
CA VAL A 336 20.61 -5.10 3.84
C VAL A 336 20.20 -3.71 4.29
N SER A 337 19.64 -3.61 5.49
CA SER A 337 19.19 -2.36 6.08
C SER A 337 19.81 -2.12 7.45
N LEU A 338 20.24 -0.87 7.68
CA LEU A 338 20.76 -0.39 8.95
C LEU A 338 19.94 0.81 9.42
N GLY A 339 19.43 0.74 10.65
CA GLY A 339 18.66 1.79 11.29
C GLY A 339 19.32 2.27 12.58
N ALA A 340 19.29 3.58 12.83
CA ALA A 340 19.82 4.17 14.06
C ALA A 340 18.96 5.35 14.55
N GLY A 341 18.74 5.44 15.85
CA GLY A 341 18.08 6.56 16.49
C GLY A 341 19.01 7.39 17.39
N LEU A 342 19.08 8.69 17.17
CA LEU A 342 19.86 9.67 17.93
C LEU A 342 18.92 10.76 18.47
N GLY A 343 18.37 10.53 19.67
CA GLY A 343 17.36 11.44 20.23
C GLY A 343 16.07 11.46 19.39
N ARG A 344 15.82 12.58 18.71
CA ARG A 344 14.67 12.79 17.80
C ARG A 344 15.01 12.53 16.33
N LEU A 345 16.29 12.38 16.01
CA LEU A 345 16.77 12.00 14.68
C LEU A 345 16.68 10.47 14.54
N LYS A 346 16.10 10.00 13.44
CA LYS A 346 16.14 8.60 13.03
C LYS A 346 16.76 8.52 11.64
N LEU A 347 17.69 7.60 11.48
CA LEU A 347 18.43 7.35 10.25
C LEU A 347 18.14 5.93 9.79
N LEU A 348 18.02 5.74 8.48
CA LEU A 348 17.87 4.46 7.81
C LEU A 348 18.73 4.50 6.55
N ALA A 349 19.52 3.45 6.37
CA ALA A 349 20.20 3.15 5.12
C ALA A 349 19.76 1.76 4.65
N VAL A 350 19.55 1.58 3.36
CA VAL A 350 19.28 0.28 2.73
C VAL A 350 20.15 0.16 1.50
N TRP A 351 20.70 -1.02 1.28
CA TRP A 351 21.35 -1.39 0.03
C TRP A 351 20.63 -2.56 -0.60
N HIS A 352 20.49 -2.53 -1.93
CA HIS A 352 19.84 -3.54 -2.75
C HIS A 352 20.77 -4.05 -3.87
N ASP A 353 20.66 -5.35 -4.17
CA ASP A 353 21.22 -6.05 -5.33
C ASP A 353 20.06 -6.64 -6.14
N PHE A 354 19.89 -6.19 -7.38
CA PHE A 354 18.77 -6.58 -8.23
C PHE A 354 19.24 -7.47 -9.39
N ARG A 355 18.58 -8.62 -9.55
CA ARG A 355 18.87 -9.59 -10.63
C ARG A 355 17.59 -10.10 -11.25
N ALA A 356 17.69 -10.62 -12.47
CA ALA A 356 16.64 -11.45 -13.04
C ALA A 356 16.45 -12.72 -12.19
N GLU A 357 15.21 -13.21 -12.11
CA GLU A 357 14.94 -14.54 -11.56
C GLU A 357 15.13 -15.61 -12.63
N ALA A 358 14.64 -15.36 -13.85
CA ALA A 358 14.87 -16.18 -15.02
C ALA A 358 16.05 -15.64 -15.84
N GLY A 359 17.14 -16.41 -15.91
CA GLY A 359 18.36 -16.04 -16.66
C GLY A 359 19.48 -15.54 -15.75
N GLU A 360 20.41 -14.78 -16.33
CA GLU A 360 21.66 -14.37 -15.66
C GLU A 360 21.83 -12.84 -15.52
N ALA A 361 20.88 -12.06 -16.03
CA ALA A 361 21.00 -10.61 -16.09
C ALA A 361 21.11 -9.99 -14.69
N HIS A 362 22.13 -9.14 -14.53
CA HIS A 362 22.23 -8.27 -13.36
C HIS A 362 21.57 -6.94 -13.68
N TYR A 363 20.52 -6.58 -12.95
CA TYR A 363 19.76 -5.37 -13.25
C TYR A 363 20.45 -4.11 -12.76
N GLY A 364 21.08 -4.19 -11.58
CA GLY A 364 21.79 -3.08 -10.97
C GLY A 364 21.81 -3.18 -9.46
N SER A 365 22.22 -2.10 -8.80
CA SER A 365 22.22 -1.98 -7.35
C SER A 365 21.70 -0.62 -6.90
N GLU A 366 21.24 -0.52 -5.65
CA GLU A 366 20.71 0.75 -5.14
C GLU A 366 21.11 1.03 -3.70
N TRP A 367 21.42 2.29 -3.43
CA TRP A 367 21.54 2.82 -2.08
C TRP A 367 20.38 3.77 -1.76
N ASP A 368 19.79 3.53 -0.60
CA ASP A 368 18.64 4.25 -0.08
C ASP A 368 18.97 4.86 1.27
N PHE A 369 18.64 6.14 1.45
CA PHE A 369 18.89 6.88 2.69
C PHE A 369 17.66 7.66 3.14
N LEU A 370 17.33 7.58 4.43
CA LEU A 370 16.26 8.35 5.05
C LEU A 370 16.73 8.92 6.39
N ALA A 371 16.57 10.22 6.54
CA ALA A 371 16.70 10.92 7.81
C ALA A 371 15.36 11.56 8.17
N THR A 372 14.86 11.30 9.38
CA THR A 372 13.64 11.94 9.91
C THR A 372 13.93 12.60 11.25
N TYR A 373 13.33 13.76 11.49
CA TYR A 373 13.46 14.50 12.73
C TYR A 373 12.08 14.91 13.26
N ASP A 374 11.72 14.37 14.43
CA ASP A 374 10.42 14.61 15.07
C ASP A 374 10.48 15.86 15.98
N LEU A 375 9.60 16.84 15.72
CA LEU A 375 9.46 18.07 16.51
C LEU A 375 8.37 17.91 17.59
N PRO A 376 8.41 18.69 18.69
CA PRO A 376 7.49 18.51 19.82
C PRO A 376 6.01 18.81 19.48
N TRP A 377 5.74 19.61 18.46
CA TRP A 377 4.40 20.06 18.08
C TRP A 377 3.77 19.20 16.96
N LYS A 378 4.04 17.89 16.95
CA LYS A 378 3.54 16.91 15.97
C LYS A 378 3.93 17.18 14.51
N GLN A 379 5.04 17.87 14.30
CA GLN A 379 5.63 18.05 12.97
C GLN A 379 6.82 17.09 12.81
N GLN A 380 6.98 16.53 11.61
CA GLN A 380 8.19 15.81 11.23
C GLN A 380 8.82 16.49 10.02
N ILE A 381 10.15 16.54 9.99
CA ILE A 381 10.95 16.93 8.82
C ILE A 381 11.72 15.71 8.37
N ALA A 382 11.85 15.50 7.06
CA ALA A 382 12.55 14.36 6.52
C ALA A 382 13.29 14.68 5.23
N ALA A 383 14.47 14.08 5.10
CA ALA A 383 15.24 14.03 3.86
C ALA A 383 15.38 12.56 3.45
N LYS A 384 15.14 12.27 2.17
CA LYS A 384 15.23 10.92 1.60
C LYS A 384 16.07 10.98 0.32
N ALA A 385 16.81 9.94 0.01
CA ALA A 385 17.54 9.80 -1.25
C ALA A 385 17.57 8.35 -1.71
N ALA A 386 17.64 8.16 -3.02
CA ALA A 386 17.79 6.88 -3.70
C ALA A 386 18.82 7.04 -4.82
N LEU A 387 19.78 6.11 -4.91
CA LEU A 387 20.86 6.12 -5.90
C LEU A 387 20.92 4.74 -6.55
N TYR A 388 20.27 4.59 -7.70
CA TYR A 388 20.27 3.38 -8.51
C TYR A 388 21.36 3.46 -9.57
N ASP A 389 22.23 2.45 -9.56
CA ASP A 389 23.31 2.21 -10.52
C ASP A 389 22.87 1.05 -11.41
N ALA A 390 22.65 1.34 -12.70
CA ALA A 390 22.01 0.43 -13.63
C ALA A 390 23.05 -0.39 -14.39
N ASP A 391 22.79 -1.69 -14.54
CA ASP A 391 23.55 -2.56 -15.43
C ASP A 391 22.71 -2.92 -16.66
N GLU A 392 21.91 -3.98 -16.58
CA GLU A 392 21.16 -4.49 -17.73
C GLU A 392 19.69 -4.05 -17.76
N LEU A 393 19.19 -3.33 -16.74
CA LEU A 393 17.82 -2.84 -16.69
C LEU A 393 17.72 -1.36 -16.30
N ALA A 394 16.90 -0.63 -17.06
CA ALA A 394 16.68 0.82 -16.95
C ALA A 394 17.97 1.65 -17.16
N LYS A 395 18.12 2.72 -16.40
CA LYS A 395 19.20 3.72 -16.46
C LYS A 395 19.51 4.23 -15.07
N ASP A 396 20.74 4.72 -14.89
CA ASP A 396 21.20 5.35 -13.65
C ASP A 396 20.20 6.41 -13.20
N THR A 397 19.90 6.42 -11.91
CA THR A 397 18.87 7.29 -11.37
C THR A 397 19.19 7.73 -9.96
N THR A 398 19.16 9.03 -9.77
CA THR A 398 19.25 9.67 -8.46
C THR A 398 17.94 10.39 -8.15
N LYS A 399 17.29 10.00 -7.05
CA LYS A 399 16.12 10.69 -6.52
C LYS A 399 16.45 11.31 -5.17
N ALA A 400 15.93 12.50 -4.91
CA ALA A 400 16.06 13.17 -3.63
C ALA A 400 14.74 13.82 -3.23
N TRP A 401 14.43 13.75 -1.93
CA TRP A 401 13.25 14.37 -1.36
C TRP A 401 13.58 15.16 -0.11
N LEU A 402 12.90 16.29 0.04
CA LEU A 402 12.80 17.01 1.30
C LEU A 402 11.33 17.25 1.58
N TYR A 403 10.85 16.83 2.75
CA TYR A 403 9.45 17.02 3.10
C TYR A 403 9.25 17.31 4.57
N THR A 404 8.11 17.95 4.86
CA THR A 404 7.62 18.08 6.22
C THR A 404 6.16 17.69 6.28
N THR A 405 5.79 17.01 7.36
CA THR A 405 4.43 16.59 7.66
C THR A 405 3.99 17.17 8.99
N TRP A 406 2.73 17.54 9.08
CA TRP A 406 2.08 17.95 10.32
C TRP A 406 0.64 17.44 10.32
N GLY A 407 0.10 17.14 11.48
CA GLY A 407 -1.32 16.81 11.61
C GLY A 407 -1.78 16.62 13.04
N PHE A 408 -3.10 16.55 13.22
CA PHE A 408 -3.73 16.32 14.52
C PHE A 408 -4.98 15.44 14.44
#